data_AF-A0A960RXC7-F1
#
_entry.id   AF-A0A960RXC7-F1
#
_cell.length_a   1.000
_cell.length_b   1.000
_cell.length_c   1.000
_cell.angle_alpha   90.00
_cell.angle_beta   90.00
_cell.angle_gamma   90.00
#
_symmetry.space_group_name_H-M   'P 1'
#
loop_
_entity.id
_entity.type
_entity.pdbx_description
1 polymer ?
#
loop_
_entity_poly.entity_id
_entity_poly.type
_entity_poly.pdbx_seq_one_letter_code
_entity_poly.pdbx_strand_id
1 'polypeptide(L)'
;MNWLDPFSRFFARFRYPVSLPEDVAKALGITVSNFLTFEQFLACLTSTDCRPVRLAKFMPREEAEELFSGSTEINRFGDRTAISYYFDHDGWLELSLIFKDGKLRRVYLNHRKITQEEGVEIPLCCSHVGSRLVMQQRSARLLRT
;
A
#
# COMPACT_ATOMS: atom_id res chain seq x y z
N MET A 1 -15.75 13.08 -20.31
CA MET A 1 -14.56 13.51 -21.08
C MET A 1 -13.58 14.14 -20.10
N ASN A 2 -12.71 13.34 -19.49
CA ASN A 2 -11.74 13.79 -18.49
C ASN A 2 -10.37 13.92 -19.18
N TRP A 3 -10.02 15.13 -19.61
CA TRP A 3 -8.79 15.43 -20.36
C TRP A 3 -7.68 16.01 -19.46
N LEU A 4 -7.74 15.80 -18.14
CA LEU A 4 -6.81 16.41 -17.17
C LEU A 4 -6.00 15.41 -16.33
N ASP A 5 -6.09 14.11 -16.60
CA ASP A 5 -5.30 13.10 -15.88
C ASP A 5 -3.77 13.18 -16.09
N PRO A 6 -3.20 13.50 -17.28
CA PRO A 6 -1.75 13.42 -17.47
C PRO A 6 -0.96 14.59 -16.86
N PHE A 7 -1.56 15.78 -16.71
CA PHE A 7 -0.87 16.95 -16.16
C PHE A 7 -0.71 16.87 -14.64
N SER A 8 -1.65 16.26 -13.93
CA SER A 8 -1.59 16.08 -12.47
C SER A 8 -0.36 15.26 -12.05
N ARG A 9 -0.05 14.18 -12.78
CA ARG A 9 1.17 13.37 -12.60
C ARG A 9 2.45 14.16 -12.82
N PHE A 10 2.43 15.12 -13.75
CA PHE A 10 3.60 15.95 -14.06
C PHE A 10 3.94 16.88 -12.89
N PHE A 11 2.94 17.48 -12.24
CA PHE A 11 3.16 18.31 -11.05
C PHE A 11 3.43 17.48 -9.78
N ALA A 12 2.83 16.31 -9.64
CA ALA A 12 3.12 15.40 -8.53
C ALA A 12 4.60 14.97 -8.51
N ARG A 13 5.20 14.73 -9.68
CA ARG A 13 6.64 14.44 -9.82
C ARG A 13 7.55 15.60 -9.44
N PHE A 14 7.08 16.84 -9.52
CA PHE A 14 7.83 18.01 -9.05
C PHE A 14 7.83 18.12 -7.52
N ARG A 15 6.81 17.57 -6.84
CA ARG A 15 6.67 17.57 -5.38
C ARG A 15 7.32 16.35 -4.73
N TYR A 16 7.28 15.19 -5.40
CA TYR A 16 7.90 13.94 -4.94
C TYR A 16 8.56 13.23 -6.14
N PRO A 17 9.85 13.51 -6.41
CA PRO A 17 10.55 12.94 -7.55
C PRO A 17 10.86 11.44 -7.38
N VAL A 18 10.86 10.91 -6.14
CA VAL A 18 11.29 9.54 -5.83
C VAL A 18 10.14 8.56 -5.60
N SER A 19 9.15 8.90 -4.78
CA SER A 19 7.99 8.03 -4.51
C SER A 19 6.72 8.83 -4.40
N LEU A 20 5.66 8.33 -5.02
CA LEU A 20 4.35 8.96 -5.02
C LEU A 20 3.41 8.26 -4.03
N PRO A 21 2.54 8.98 -3.31
CA PRO A 21 1.50 8.36 -2.47
C PRO A 21 0.65 7.35 -3.26
N GLU A 22 0.47 7.57 -4.56
CA GLU A 22 -0.22 6.69 -5.48
C GLU A 22 0.46 5.32 -5.64
N ASP A 23 1.79 5.25 -5.57
CA ASP A 23 2.52 3.98 -5.72
C ASP A 23 2.25 3.06 -4.52
N VAL A 24 2.27 3.65 -3.32
CA VAL A 24 1.91 2.97 -2.06
C VAL A 24 0.44 2.57 -2.08
N ALA A 25 -0.46 3.50 -2.46
CA ALA A 25 -1.89 3.24 -2.53
C ALA A 25 -2.23 2.14 -3.55
N LYS A 26 -1.56 2.12 -4.70
CA LYS A 26 -1.70 1.08 -5.72
C LYS A 26 -1.22 -0.29 -5.23
N ALA A 27 -0.11 -0.35 -4.49
CA ALA A 27 0.37 -1.58 -3.87
C ALA A 27 -0.63 -2.14 -2.85
N LEU A 28 -1.19 -1.27 -2.00
CA LEU A 28 -2.21 -1.63 -1.02
C LEU A 28 -3.59 -1.89 -1.64
N GLY A 29 -3.86 -1.36 -2.85
CA GLY A 29 -5.16 -1.42 -3.52
C GLY A 29 -6.19 -0.45 -2.96
N ILE A 30 -5.74 0.69 -2.43
CA ILE A 30 -6.59 1.75 -1.88
C ILE A 30 -6.78 2.82 -2.94
N THR A 31 -7.99 3.37 -3.05
CA THR A 31 -8.26 4.52 -3.92
C THR A 31 -7.91 5.80 -3.17
N VAL A 32 -6.89 6.51 -3.65
CA VAL A 32 -6.50 7.83 -3.14
C VAL A 32 -6.70 8.87 -4.24
N SER A 33 -7.03 10.10 -3.86
CA SER A 33 -7.12 11.24 -4.79
C SER A 33 -5.72 11.77 -5.09
N ASN A 34 -5.45 12.09 -6.36
CA ASN A 34 -4.15 12.62 -6.86
C ASN A 34 -3.74 13.98 -6.25
N PHE A 35 -4.62 14.59 -5.45
CA PHE A 35 -4.40 15.91 -4.83
C PHE A 35 -4.19 15.83 -3.31
N LEU A 36 -4.05 14.62 -2.75
CA LEU A 36 -3.83 14.47 -1.32
C LEU A 36 -2.42 14.89 -0.93
N THR A 37 -2.32 15.70 0.12
CA THR A 37 -1.05 15.95 0.80
C THR A 37 -0.56 14.69 1.51
N PHE A 38 0.75 14.58 1.76
CA PHE A 38 1.30 13.43 2.49
C PHE A 38 0.64 13.25 3.87
N GLU A 39 0.30 14.32 4.57
CA GLU A 39 -0.37 14.23 5.88
C GLU A 39 -1.78 13.65 5.78
N GLN A 40 -2.56 14.05 4.78
CA GLN A 40 -3.87 13.47 4.52
C GLN A 40 -3.76 12.01 4.08
N PHE A 41 -2.73 11.69 3.29
CA PHE A 41 -2.42 10.32 2.90
C PHE A 41 -2.06 9.46 4.11
N LEU A 42 -1.17 9.93 4.98
CA LEU A 42 -0.78 9.25 6.21
C LEU A 42 -1.99 9.06 7.13
N ALA A 43 -2.81 10.10 7.32
CA ALA A 43 -4.05 10.03 8.08
C ALA A 43 -5.01 8.96 7.53
N CYS A 44 -5.13 8.88 6.20
CA CYS A 44 -5.91 7.84 5.53
C CYS A 44 -5.35 6.44 5.80
N LEU A 45 -4.03 6.24 5.70
CA LEU A 45 -3.40 4.95 5.98
C LEU A 45 -3.53 4.52 7.45
N THR A 46 -3.47 5.47 8.38
CA THR A 46 -3.62 5.20 9.81
C THR A 46 -5.09 5.10 10.26
N SER A 47 -6.04 5.43 9.38
CA SER A 47 -7.46 5.35 9.71
C SER A 47 -7.91 3.89 9.80
N THR A 48 -8.85 3.60 10.69
CA THR A 48 -9.46 2.27 10.83
C THR A 48 -10.26 1.82 9.61
N ASP A 49 -10.59 2.76 8.71
CA ASP A 49 -11.31 2.51 7.46
C ASP A 49 -10.38 2.13 6.31
N CYS A 50 -9.06 2.23 6.52
CA CYS A 50 -8.06 1.79 5.56
C CYS A 50 -8.09 0.26 5.43
N ARG A 51 -8.69 -0.22 4.34
CA ARG A 51 -8.77 -1.66 4.05
C ARG A 51 -8.03 -1.96 2.76
N PRO A 52 -6.78 -2.45 2.83
CA PRO A 52 -6.08 -2.87 1.64
C PRO A 52 -6.85 -4.00 0.96
N VAL A 53 -7.06 -3.86 -0.34
CA VAL A 53 -7.80 -4.82 -1.17
C VAL A 53 -6.86 -5.86 -1.77
N ARG A 54 -5.60 -5.47 -2.02
CA ARG A 54 -4.60 -6.34 -2.65
C ARG A 54 -3.85 -7.19 -1.64
N LEU A 55 -3.63 -6.69 -0.42
CA LEU A 55 -3.07 -7.49 0.65
C LEU A 55 -4.16 -8.22 1.43
N ALA A 56 -3.93 -9.51 1.66
CA ALA A 56 -4.86 -10.34 2.40
C ALA A 56 -4.12 -11.16 3.45
N LYS A 57 -4.80 -11.43 4.57
CA LYS A 57 -4.28 -12.36 5.56
C LYS A 57 -4.07 -13.74 4.91
N PHE A 58 -2.98 -14.39 5.28
CA PHE A 58 -2.49 -15.66 4.76
C PHE A 58 -1.93 -15.65 3.32
N MET A 59 -1.76 -14.46 2.73
CA MET A 59 -1.08 -14.34 1.45
C MET A 59 0.36 -14.87 1.54
N PRO A 60 0.83 -15.68 0.56
CA PRO A 60 2.23 -16.12 0.50
C PRO A 60 3.18 -14.92 0.46
N ARG A 61 4.39 -15.09 0.98
CA ARG A 61 5.39 -14.02 1.00
C ARG A 61 5.70 -13.47 -0.38
N GLU A 62 5.93 -14.36 -1.34
CA GLU A 62 6.29 -13.99 -2.71
C GLU A 62 5.20 -13.14 -3.35
N GLU A 63 3.93 -13.57 -3.22
CA GLU A 63 2.78 -12.83 -3.74
C GLU A 63 2.63 -11.47 -3.04
N ALA A 64 2.86 -11.40 -1.71
CA ALA A 64 2.72 -10.15 -0.96
C ALA A 64 3.80 -9.14 -1.34
N GLU A 65 5.05 -9.57 -1.49
CA GLU A 65 6.18 -8.70 -1.83
C GLU A 65 6.12 -8.21 -3.28
N GLU A 66 5.62 -9.02 -4.21
CA GLU A 66 5.46 -8.64 -5.62
C GLU A 66 4.55 -7.41 -5.79
N LEU A 67 3.55 -7.24 -4.91
CA LEU A 67 2.67 -6.07 -4.89
C LEU A 67 3.44 -4.74 -4.71
N PHE A 68 4.63 -4.81 -4.09
CA PHE A 68 5.49 -3.69 -3.76
C PHE A 68 6.76 -3.62 -4.63
N SER A 69 6.75 -4.27 -5.80
CA SER A 69 7.86 -4.21 -6.76
C SER A 69 8.24 -2.78 -7.20
N GLY A 70 7.37 -1.78 -7.00
CA GLY A 70 7.64 -0.36 -7.21
C GLY A 70 8.13 0.41 -5.97
N SER A 71 8.46 -0.28 -4.87
CA SER A 71 9.05 0.35 -3.68
C SER A 71 10.52 0.73 -3.87
N THR A 72 11.02 1.63 -3.03
CA THR A 72 12.42 2.04 -3.06
C THR A 72 13.33 0.91 -2.59
N GLU A 73 12.93 0.20 -1.53
CA GLU A 73 13.72 -0.86 -0.93
C GLU A 73 12.83 -1.95 -0.33
N ILE A 74 13.24 -3.20 -0.49
CA ILE A 74 12.61 -4.37 0.13
C ILE A 74 13.69 -5.17 0.86
N ASN A 75 13.59 -5.24 2.18
CA ASN A 75 14.52 -5.96 3.04
C ASN A 75 13.83 -7.11 3.77
N ARG A 76 14.36 -8.33 3.63
CA ARG A 76 13.82 -9.54 4.26
C ARG A 76 14.60 -9.87 5.54
N PHE A 77 13.89 -10.05 6.64
CA PHE A 77 14.43 -10.35 7.97
C PHE A 77 13.68 -11.51 8.62
N GLY A 78 14.08 -12.75 8.31
CA GLY A 78 13.44 -13.94 8.88
C GLY A 78 11.95 -14.00 8.54
N ASP A 79 11.10 -13.78 9.54
CA ASP A 79 9.63 -13.73 9.43
C ASP A 79 9.06 -12.34 9.11
N ARG A 80 9.89 -11.31 8.97
CA ARG A 80 9.49 -9.94 8.62
C ARG A 80 10.04 -9.53 7.25
N THR A 81 9.28 -8.75 6.50
CA THR A 81 9.78 -8.00 5.34
C THR A 81 9.49 -6.53 5.56
N ALA A 82 10.52 -5.69 5.48
CA ALA A 82 10.41 -4.23 5.53
C ALA A 82 10.42 -3.67 4.11
N ILE A 83 9.46 -2.81 3.81
CA ILE A 83 9.27 -2.19 2.50
C ILE A 83 9.30 -0.69 2.68
N SER A 84 10.28 -0.02 2.09
CA SER A 84 10.53 1.39 2.32
C SER A 84 10.22 2.22 1.09
N TYR A 85 9.56 3.35 1.33
CA TYR A 85 9.30 4.41 0.36
C TYR A 85 9.91 5.72 0.86
N TYR A 86 10.58 6.44 -0.01
CA TYR A 86 11.19 7.73 0.33
C TYR A 86 10.43 8.90 -0.27
N PHE A 87 9.99 9.81 0.60
CA PHE A 87 9.34 11.07 0.24
C PHE A 87 10.27 12.23 0.58
N ASP A 88 10.74 12.99 -0.40
CA ASP A 88 11.77 14.03 -0.21
C ASP A 88 11.53 15.02 0.94
N HIS A 89 10.27 15.41 1.16
CA HIS A 89 9.91 16.36 2.22
C HIS A 89 9.44 15.69 3.51
N ASP A 90 8.92 14.47 3.41
CA ASP A 90 8.23 13.79 4.52
C ASP A 90 9.05 12.66 5.14
N GLY A 91 10.11 12.22 4.47
CA GLY A 91 11.05 11.19 4.93
C GLY A 91 10.65 9.78 4.51
N TRP A 92 11.12 8.81 5.28
CA TRP A 92 10.87 7.39 5.03
C TRP A 92 9.51 6.96 5.58
N LEU A 93 8.73 6.33 4.71
CA LEU A 93 7.55 5.55 5.06
C LEU A 93 7.90 4.07 4.91
N GLU A 94 7.82 3.32 6.01
CA GLU A 94 8.12 1.89 6.01
C GLU A 94 6.85 1.08 6.27
N LEU A 95 6.64 0.05 5.46
CA LEU A 95 5.64 -0.99 5.65
C LEU A 95 6.34 -2.27 6.10
N SER A 96 6.02 -2.71 7.31
CA SER A 96 6.53 -3.95 7.88
C SER A 96 5.51 -5.07 7.76
N LEU A 97 5.76 -6.00 6.85
CA LEU A 97 4.96 -7.20 6.63
C LEU A 97 5.45 -8.29 7.58
N ILE A 98 4.57 -8.77 8.45
CA ILE A 98 4.87 -9.86 9.39
C ILE A 98 4.25 -11.15 8.86
N PHE A 99 5.12 -12.14 8.65
CA PHE A 99 4.77 -13.48 8.20
C PHE A 99 4.82 -14.46 9.36
N LYS A 100 4.04 -15.53 9.24
CA LYS A 100 4.14 -16.71 10.09
C LYS A 100 3.95 -17.93 9.21
N ASP A 101 4.90 -18.87 9.27
CA ASP A 101 4.95 -20.04 8.40
C ASP A 101 4.91 -19.65 6.91
N GLY A 102 5.63 -18.58 6.53
CA GLY A 102 5.67 -18.05 5.17
C GLY A 102 4.39 -17.32 4.71
N LYS A 103 3.42 -17.10 5.59
CA LYS A 103 2.13 -16.49 5.26
C LYS A 103 1.90 -15.17 5.99
N LEU A 104 1.41 -14.15 5.28
CA LEU A 104 1.18 -12.82 5.83
C LEU A 104 0.17 -12.87 6.98
N ARG A 105 0.50 -12.25 8.11
CA ARG A 105 -0.36 -12.17 9.29
C ARG A 105 -0.78 -10.76 9.63
N ARG A 106 0.18 -9.83 9.60
CA ARG A 106 -0.01 -8.43 10.00
C ARG A 106 0.83 -7.53 9.11
N VAL A 107 0.43 -6.27 9.03
CA VAL A 107 1.17 -5.21 8.36
C VAL A 107 1.19 -4.00 9.28
N TYR A 108 2.38 -3.47 9.51
CA TYR A 108 2.58 -2.27 10.31
C TYR A 108 3.08 -1.13 9.44
N LEU A 109 2.58 0.06 9.70
CA LEU A 109 3.01 1.30 9.08
C LEU A 109 3.89 2.08 10.05
N ASN A 110 5.12 2.32 9.64
CA ASN A 110 6.12 3.08 10.36
C ASN A 110 6.41 4.39 9.64
N HIS A 111 6.40 5.49 10.39
CA HIS A 111 6.75 6.80 9.89
C HIS A 111 7.16 7.71 11.06
N ARG A 112 8.06 8.67 10.85
CA ARG A 112 8.52 9.59 11.91
C ARG A 112 7.41 10.41 12.58
N LYS A 113 6.27 10.62 11.89
CA LYS A 113 5.08 11.32 12.42
C LYS A 113 4.16 10.39 13.24
N ILE A 114 4.40 9.08 13.24
CA ILE A 114 3.68 8.10 14.05
C ILE A 114 4.43 7.94 15.38
N THR A 115 3.77 8.22 16.49
CA THR A 115 4.36 8.18 17.84
C THR A 115 4.41 6.78 18.46
N GLN A 116 3.78 5.80 17.83
CA GLN A 116 3.76 4.41 18.31
C GLN A 116 5.08 3.72 17.91
N GLU A 117 5.80 3.15 18.88
CA GLU A 117 7.10 2.51 18.64
C GLU A 117 7.04 1.35 17.65
N GLU A 118 5.96 0.57 17.66
CA GLU A 118 5.73 -0.56 16.74
C GLU A 118 5.06 -0.14 15.42
N GLY A 119 4.73 1.14 15.26
CA GLY A 119 3.93 1.64 14.16
C GLY A 119 2.43 1.37 14.32
N VAL A 120 1.65 1.78 13.31
CA VAL A 120 0.20 1.56 13.27
C VAL A 120 -0.10 0.29 12.48
N GLU A 121 -0.86 -0.64 13.06
CA GLU A 121 -1.30 -1.84 12.33
C GLU A 121 -2.34 -1.47 11.27
N ILE A 122 -2.10 -1.86 10.01
CA ILE A 122 -3.07 -1.75 8.93
C ILE A 122 -3.95 -3.00 8.94
N PRO A 123 -5.28 -2.87 9.15
CA PRO A 123 -6.16 -4.02 9.25
C PRO A 123 -6.32 -4.71 7.89
N LEU A 124 -5.86 -5.96 7.79
CA LEU A 124 -5.99 -6.76 6.57
C LEU A 124 -7.41 -7.32 6.40
N CYS A 125 -7.91 -7.32 5.15
CA CYS A 125 -9.17 -7.98 4.81
C CYS A 125 -9.11 -9.51 4.98
N CYS A 126 -10.27 -10.10 5.25
CA CYS A 126 -10.44 -11.50 5.60
C CYS A 126 -9.98 -12.46 4.47
N SER A 127 -9.02 -13.33 4.79
CA SER A 127 -8.58 -14.56 4.09
C SER A 127 -8.38 -14.46 2.57
N HIS A 128 -7.13 -14.64 2.14
CA HIS A 128 -6.64 -14.69 0.75
C HIS A 128 -7.54 -15.50 -0.23
N VAL A 129 -8.15 -16.59 0.24
CA VAL A 129 -9.09 -17.42 -0.56
C VAL A 129 -10.36 -16.67 -0.98
N GLY A 130 -10.96 -15.88 -0.08
CA GLY A 130 -12.15 -15.07 -0.40
C GLY A 130 -11.80 -13.86 -1.28
N SER A 131 -10.61 -13.32 -1.12
CA SER A 131 -10.12 -12.14 -1.87
C SER A 131 -9.91 -12.45 -3.36
N ARG A 132 -9.37 -13.63 -3.70
CA ARG A 132 -9.24 -14.11 -5.09
C ARG A 132 -10.60 -14.23 -5.81
N LEU A 133 -11.62 -14.74 -5.12
CA LEU A 133 -12.97 -14.89 -5.69
C LEU A 133 -13.64 -13.53 -5.96
N VAL A 134 -13.48 -12.55 -5.05
CA VAL A 134 -14.05 -11.21 -5.23
C VAL A 134 -13.36 -10.46 -6.37
N MET A 135 -12.03 -10.58 -6.53
CA MET A 135 -11.33 -9.99 -7.68
C MET A 135 -11.77 -10.63 -9.01
N GLN A 136 -11.87 -11.96 -9.09
CA GLN A 136 -12.31 -12.64 -10.31
C GLN A 136 -13.75 -12.27 -10.71
N GLN A 137 -14.66 -12.13 -9.74
CA GLN A 137 -16.05 -11.73 -10.02
C GLN A 137 -16.18 -10.28 -10.51
N ARG A 138 -15.32 -9.35 -10.06
CA ARG A 138 -15.34 -7.95 -10.49
C ARG A 138 -14.78 -7.76 -11.91
N SER A 139 -13.71 -8.47 -12.27
CA SER A 139 -13.18 -8.46 -13.64
C SER A 139 -14.17 -9.07 -14.65
N ALA A 140 -14.94 -10.09 -14.25
CA ALA A 140 -15.95 -10.70 -15.11
C ALA A 140 -17.18 -9.80 -15.41
N ARG A 141 -17.49 -8.82 -14.55
CA ARG A 141 -18.59 -7.86 -14.79
C ARG A 141 -18.20 -6.72 -15.72
N LEU A 142 -16.93 -6.31 -15.75
CA LEU A 142 -16.45 -5.22 -16.61
C LEU A 142 -16.26 -5.63 -18.07
N LEU A 143 -16.29 -6.93 -18.38
CA LEU A 143 -16.22 -7.46 -19.75
C LEU A 143 -17.60 -7.75 -20.37
N ARG A 144 -18.70 -7.38 -19.69
CA ARG A 144 -20.08 -7.61 -20.13
C ARG A 144 -20.88 -6.32 -20.37
N THR A 145 -20.21 -5.18 -20.49
CA THR A 145 -20.81 -3.89 -20.87
C THR A 145 -20.16 -3.34 -22.11
#